data_AF-A0AAE4R621-F1
#
_entry.id   AF-A0AAE4R621-F1
#
_cell.length_a   1.000
_cell.length_b   1.000
_cell.length_c   1.000
_cell.angle_alpha   90.00
_cell.angle_beta   90.00
_cell.angle_gamma   90.00
#
_symmetry.space_group_name_H-M   'P 1'
#
loop_
_entity.id
_entity.type
_entity.pdbx_description
1 polymer ?
#
loop_
_entity_poly.entity_id
_entity_poly.type
_entity_poly.pdbx_seq_one_letter_code
_entity_poly.pdbx_strand_id
1 'polypeptide(L)'
;MATSDGLRALLKECSPGRRPGKDLRVLASFVDDLTPGDEVAVVDPDDPEILRLGEIEGDYEFTRRGKTLAPHRRRVRWTGTLARASVLPPALLQNPRTMFPVPVETE
;
A
#
# COMPACT_ATOMS: atom_id res chain seq x y z
N MET A 1 0.51 8.54 -17.38
CA MET A 1 0.83 7.43 -16.44
C MET A 1 1.90 7.96 -15.50
N ALA A 2 1.62 8.05 -14.20
CA ALA A 2 2.71 8.24 -13.24
C ALA A 2 3.47 6.90 -13.18
N THR A 3 4.69 6.88 -13.67
CA THR A 3 5.57 5.70 -13.63
C THR A 3 6.21 5.55 -12.25
N SER A 4 6.61 4.32 -11.92
CA SER A 4 7.20 3.90 -10.63
C SER A 4 8.39 4.76 -10.18
N ASP A 5 9.31 5.09 -11.08
CA ASP A 5 10.44 5.99 -10.77
C ASP A 5 10.01 7.42 -10.42
N GLY A 6 8.83 7.84 -10.91
CA GLY A 6 8.32 9.19 -10.74
C GLY A 6 7.91 9.49 -9.31
N LEU A 7 7.33 8.54 -8.58
CA LEU A 7 6.81 8.82 -7.23
C LEU A 7 7.94 9.04 -6.22
N ARG A 8 8.97 8.18 -6.22
CA ARG A 8 10.15 8.37 -5.36
C ARG A 8 10.92 9.63 -5.70
N ALA A 9 11.04 9.96 -6.98
CA ALA A 9 11.67 11.20 -7.43
C ALA A 9 10.88 12.43 -6.92
N LEU A 10 9.57 12.46 -7.16
CA LEU A 10 8.67 13.52 -6.68
C LEU A 10 8.74 13.70 -5.16
N LEU A 11 8.79 12.60 -4.39
CA LEU A 11 8.92 12.69 -2.93
C LEU A 11 10.24 13.33 -2.47
N LYS A 12 11.34 13.09 -3.20
CA LYS A 12 12.63 13.75 -2.92
C LYS A 12 12.59 15.23 -3.29
N GLU A 13 11.93 15.58 -4.41
CA GLU A 13 11.78 16.95 -4.88
C GLU A 13 10.89 17.80 -3.95
N CYS A 14 9.75 17.25 -3.50
CA CYS A 14 8.84 17.96 -2.59
C CYS A 14 9.38 18.10 -1.16
N SER A 15 10.42 17.35 -0.79
CA SER A 15 11.04 17.43 0.54
C SER A 15 12.56 17.30 0.48
N PRO A 16 13.27 18.26 -0.15
CA PRO A 16 14.71 18.19 -0.32
C PRO A 16 15.42 18.16 1.04
N GLY A 17 16.33 17.21 1.23
CA GLY A 17 17.11 17.08 2.47
C GLY A 17 16.32 16.60 3.69
N ARG A 18 15.03 16.25 3.54
CA ARG A 18 14.21 15.66 4.61
C ARG A 18 13.75 14.27 4.23
N ARG A 19 13.72 13.36 5.21
CA ARG A 19 13.14 12.03 5.02
C ARG A 19 11.63 12.19 4.77
N PRO A 20 11.08 11.65 3.66
CA PRO A 20 9.64 11.67 3.44
C PRO A 20 8.89 11.02 4.62
N GLY A 21 7.71 11.55 4.92
CA GLY A 21 6.83 11.02 5.97
C GLY A 21 6.60 9.52 5.82
N LYS A 22 6.33 8.83 6.94
CA LYS A 22 6.14 7.37 6.97
C LYS A 22 5.14 6.92 5.89
N ASP A 23 4.01 7.60 5.82
CA ASP A 23 2.89 7.25 4.93
C ASP A 23 3.26 7.34 3.45
N LEU A 24 4.05 8.36 3.08
CA LEU A 24 4.54 8.53 1.71
C LEU A 24 5.55 7.45 1.33
N ARG A 25 6.41 7.03 2.27
CA ARG A 25 7.32 5.90 2.06
C ARG A 25 6.56 4.58 1.92
N VAL A 26 5.53 4.37 2.73
CA VAL A 26 4.67 3.19 2.64
C VAL A 26 3.95 3.12 1.28
N LEU A 27 3.45 4.25 0.77
CA LEU A 27 2.86 4.29 -0.56
C LEU A 27 3.89 4.06 -1.66
N ALA A 28 5.06 4.68 -1.58
CA ALA A 28 6.13 4.42 -2.55
C ALA A 28 6.47 2.92 -2.60
N SER A 29 6.58 2.25 -1.46
CA SER A 29 6.78 0.79 -1.44
C SER A 29 5.59 0.01 -1.98
N PHE A 30 4.35 0.43 -1.69
CA PHE A 30 3.16 -0.21 -2.25
C PHE A 30 3.10 -0.11 -3.80
N VAL A 31 3.51 1.03 -4.34
CA VAL A 31 3.53 1.27 -5.80
C VAL A 31 4.71 0.56 -6.45
N ASP A 32 5.90 0.67 -5.87
CA ASP A 32 7.15 0.33 -6.56
C ASP A 32 7.76 -1.02 -6.17
N ASP A 33 7.61 -1.45 -4.92
CA ASP A 33 8.34 -2.61 -4.39
C ASP A 33 7.53 -3.90 -4.45
N LEU A 34 6.20 -3.83 -4.61
CA LEU A 34 5.32 -4.99 -4.68
C LEU A 34 5.09 -5.44 -6.12
N THR A 35 5.05 -6.75 -6.32
CA THR A 35 4.85 -7.39 -7.62
C THR A 35 3.85 -8.55 -7.53
N PRO A 36 3.20 -8.95 -8.64
CA PRO A 36 2.43 -10.17 -8.67
C PRO A 36 3.26 -11.38 -8.25
N GLY A 37 2.70 -12.24 -7.40
CA GLY A 37 3.37 -13.37 -6.75
C GLY A 37 3.87 -13.10 -5.33
N ASP A 38 3.97 -11.85 -4.90
CA ASP A 38 4.37 -11.54 -3.53
C ASP A 38 3.29 -11.95 -2.52
N GLU A 39 3.72 -12.58 -1.43
CA GLU A 39 2.86 -12.88 -0.29
C GLU A 39 2.62 -11.62 0.55
N VAL A 40 1.36 -11.39 0.88
CA VAL A 40 0.90 -10.28 1.73
C VAL A 40 -0.05 -10.79 2.78
N ALA A 41 -0.02 -10.15 3.95
CA ALA A 41 -0.90 -10.49 5.04
C ALA A 41 -1.61 -9.24 5.59
N VAL A 42 -2.90 -9.36 5.89
CA VAL A 42 -3.67 -8.30 6.54
C VAL A 42 -4.23 -8.80 7.86
N VAL A 43 -4.27 -7.94 8.86
CA VAL A 43 -4.86 -8.26 10.17
C VAL A 43 -6.33 -8.64 9.97
N ASP A 44 -6.73 -9.76 10.55
CA ASP A 44 -8.13 -10.14 10.56
C ASP A 44 -8.94 -9.12 11.39
N PRO A 45 -10.07 -8.61 10.88
CA PRO A 45 -10.86 -7.60 11.58
C PRO A 45 -11.49 -8.12 12.87
N ASP A 46 -11.71 -9.43 12.98
CA ASP A 46 -12.37 -10.05 14.13
C ASP A 46 -11.35 -10.62 15.13
N ASP A 47 -10.14 -10.97 14.67
CA ASP A 47 -9.05 -11.44 15.53
C ASP A 47 -7.68 -10.80 15.18
N PRO A 48 -7.17 -9.86 16.00
CA PRO A 48 -5.92 -9.16 15.72
C PRO A 48 -4.66 -10.04 15.77
N GLU A 49 -4.74 -11.24 16.35
CA GLU A 49 -3.66 -12.23 16.43
C GLU A 49 -3.60 -13.12 15.19
N ILE A 50 -4.59 -13.03 14.30
CA ILE A 50 -4.62 -13.74 13.03
C ILE A 50 -4.43 -12.76 11.88
N LEU A 51 -3.63 -13.17 10.91
CA LEU A 51 -3.48 -12.48 9.65
C LEU A 51 -4.11 -13.32 8.53
N ARG A 52 -4.90 -12.69 7.66
CA ARG A 52 -5.31 -13.29 6.39
C ARG A 52 -4.16 -13.18 5.40
N LEU A 53 -3.68 -14.33 4.93
CA LEU A 53 -2.59 -14.46 3.96
C LEU A 53 -3.17 -14.50 2.56
N GLY A 54 -2.50 -13.82 1.63
CA GLY A 54 -2.82 -13.85 0.22
C GLY A 54 -1.62 -13.54 -0.65
N GLU A 55 -1.83 -13.67 -1.95
CA GLU A 55 -0.82 -13.44 -2.98
C GLU A 55 -1.31 -12.32 -3.90
N ILE A 56 -0.41 -11.41 -4.27
CA ILE A 56 -0.73 -10.36 -5.24
C ILE A 56 -0.92 -10.98 -6.63
N GLU A 57 -2.05 -10.74 -7.28
CA GLU A 57 -2.35 -11.29 -8.61
C GLU A 57 -2.19 -10.27 -9.73
N GLY A 58 -2.13 -8.99 -9.40
CA GLY A 58 -2.14 -7.92 -10.38
C GLY A 58 -1.22 -6.76 -10.02
N ASP A 59 -0.82 -6.05 -11.07
CA ASP A 59 -0.05 -4.83 -10.94
C ASP A 59 -0.83 -3.75 -10.18
N TYR A 60 -0.09 -2.71 -9.79
CA TYR A 60 -0.67 -1.53 -9.16
C TYR A 60 -1.73 -0.88 -10.06
N GLU A 61 -2.88 -0.58 -9.47
CA GLU A 61 -3.95 0.18 -10.11
C GLU A 61 -4.28 1.43 -9.29
N PHE A 62 -4.55 2.53 -10.00
CA PHE A 62 -5.12 3.76 -9.43
C PHE A 62 -6.57 3.94 -9.90
N THR A 63 -7.49 4.19 -8.97
CA THR A 63 -8.90 4.51 -9.28
C THR A 63 -9.29 5.89 -8.79
N ARG A 64 -9.97 6.64 -9.67
CA ARG A 64 -10.62 7.91 -9.33
C ARG A 64 -12.09 7.74 -8.95
N ARG A 65 -12.65 6.53 -9.07
CA ARG A 65 -14.07 6.29 -8.76
C ARG A 65 -14.27 6.38 -7.24
N GLY A 66 -14.90 7.47 -6.78
CA GLY A 66 -15.11 7.81 -5.36
C GLY A 66 -16.01 6.89 -4.53
N LYS A 67 -16.32 5.67 -5.00
CA LYS A 67 -17.05 4.66 -4.21
C LYS A 67 -16.12 3.76 -3.38
N THR A 68 -14.81 3.79 -3.64
CA THR A 68 -13.82 2.99 -2.90
C THR A 68 -12.93 3.89 -2.06
N LEU A 69 -12.83 3.61 -0.76
CA LEU A 69 -12.05 4.41 0.20
C LEU A 69 -10.52 4.35 -0.06
N ALA A 70 -10.04 3.40 -0.87
CA ALA A 70 -8.63 3.27 -1.24
C ALA A 70 -8.45 3.45 -2.75
N PRO A 71 -7.91 4.60 -3.21
CA PRO A 71 -7.68 4.85 -4.63
C PRO A 71 -6.47 4.07 -5.19
N HIS A 72 -5.52 3.72 -4.33
CA HIS A 72 -4.36 2.88 -4.64
C HIS A 72 -4.67 1.43 -4.28
N ARG A 73 -4.58 0.51 -5.25
CA ARG A 73 -4.91 -0.90 -4.99
C ARG A 73 -4.05 -1.86 -5.80
N ARG A 74 -4.01 -3.10 -5.32
CA ARG A 74 -3.50 -4.29 -5.99
C ARG A 74 -4.50 -5.40 -5.72
N ARG A 75 -4.73 -6.27 -6.71
CA ARG A 75 -5.60 -7.44 -6.52
C ARG A 75 -4.84 -8.49 -5.74
N VAL A 76 -5.51 -9.11 -4.78
CA VAL A 76 -4.95 -10.15 -3.93
C VAL A 76 -5.90 -11.33 -3.93
N ARG A 77 -5.37 -12.52 -4.18
CA ARG A 77 -6.08 -13.78 -3.92
C ARG A 77 -5.71 -14.25 -2.52
N TRP A 78 -6.71 -14.35 -1.67
CA TRP A 78 -6.56 -14.83 -0.31
C TRP A 78 -6.44 -16.36 -0.32
N THR A 79 -5.42 -16.87 0.36
CA THR A 79 -5.03 -18.29 0.32
C THR A 79 -5.13 -18.97 1.67
N GLY A 80 -5.17 -18.22 2.77
CA GLY A 80 -5.31 -18.80 4.09
C GLY A 80 -5.14 -17.79 5.22
N THR A 81 -4.70 -18.30 6.37
CA THR A 81 -4.42 -17.50 7.56
C THR A 81 -3.07 -17.87 8.17
N LEU A 82 -2.50 -16.95 8.92
CA LEU A 82 -1.22 -17.09 9.62
C LEU A 82 -1.35 -16.44 11.00
N ALA A 83 -0.75 -17.06 12.02
CA ALA A 83 -0.62 -16.42 13.33
C ALA A 83 0.30 -15.20 13.22
N ARG A 84 -0.09 -14.07 13.83
CA ARG A 84 0.69 -12.82 13.81
C ARG A 84 2.13 -13.03 14.30
N ALA A 85 2.32 -13.90 15.30
CA ALA A 85 3.61 -14.26 15.87
C ALA A 85 4.56 -14.96 14.87
N SER A 86 4.05 -15.48 13.75
CA SER A 86 4.84 -16.14 12.72
C SER A 86 5.47 -15.16 11.71
N VAL A 87 5.14 -13.86 11.76
CA VAL A 87 5.77 -12.86 10.88
C VAL A 87 7.16 -12.50 11.38
N LEU A 88 8.16 -12.66 10.53
CA LEU A 88 9.53 -12.22 10.81
C LEU A 88 9.65 -10.69 10.64
N PRO A 89 10.15 -9.96 11.66
CA PRO A 89 10.47 -8.55 11.50
C PRO A 89 11.70 -8.33 10.60
N PRO A 90 11.77 -7.21 9.84
CA PRO A 90 10.74 -6.18 9.71
C PRO A 90 9.70 -6.52 8.63
N ALA A 91 8.40 -6.36 8.93
CA ALA A 91 7.38 -6.40 7.90
C ALA A 91 7.49 -5.18 6.98
N LEU A 92 7.54 -5.41 5.66
CA LEU A 92 7.72 -4.39 4.62
C LEU A 92 6.62 -3.31 4.62
N LEU A 93 5.38 -3.64 5.01
CA LEU A 93 4.26 -2.70 5.02
C LEU A 93 3.58 -2.61 6.38
N GLN A 94 3.56 -1.40 6.95
CA GLN A 94 2.68 -1.02 8.05
C GLN A 94 1.65 0.00 7.54
N ASN A 95 0.48 -0.51 7.17
CA ASN A 95 -0.79 0.19 6.93
C ASN A 95 -0.77 1.41 5.97
N PRO A 96 -1.02 1.22 4.66
CA PRO A 96 -1.11 2.32 3.68
C PRO A 96 -2.43 3.13 3.74
N ARG A 97 -3.32 2.89 4.72
CA ARG A 97 -4.73 3.35 4.70
C ARG A 97 -4.94 4.86 4.92
N THR A 98 -3.91 5.69 5.07
CA THR A 98 -4.09 7.12 5.38
C THR A 98 -4.26 8.05 4.17
N MET A 99 -4.24 7.54 2.93
CA MET A 99 -4.51 8.38 1.75
C MET A 99 -5.94 8.28 1.28
N PHE A 100 -6.62 9.42 1.26
CA PHE A 100 -8.02 9.58 0.89
C PHE A 100 -8.16 10.59 -0.26
N PRO A 101 -9.20 10.47 -1.10
CA PRO A 101 -9.50 11.45 -2.14
C PRO A 101 -9.86 12.82 -1.50
N VAL A 102 -9.21 13.89 -1.96
CA VAL A 102 -9.56 15.27 -1.59
C VAL A 102 -10.38 15.88 -2.73
N PRO A 103 -11.67 16.22 -2.55
CA PRO A 103 -12.36 17.07 -3.49
C PRO A 103 -11.81 18.50 -3.37
N VAL A 104 -11.41 19.10 -4.48
CA VAL A 104 -10.98 20.50 -4.55
C VAL A 104 -11.93 21.26 -5.48
N GLU A 105 -12.41 22.42 -5.05
CA GLU A 105 -13.04 23.38 -5.97
C GLU A 105 -11.96 23.94 -6.89
N THR A 106 -12.25 23.94 -8.19
CA THR A 106 -11.40 24.64 -9.17
C THR A 106 -12.08 25.97 -9.44
N GLU A 107 -11.35 27.08 -9.32
CA GLU A 107 -11.82 28.41 -9.74
C GLU A 107 -12.22 28.45 -11.22
#